data_AF-A0A0N8KQT4-F1
#
_entry.id   AF-A0A0N8KQT4-F1
#
_cell.length_a   1.000
_cell.length_b   1.000
_cell.length_c   1.000
_cell.angle_alpha   90.00
_cell.angle_beta   90.00
_cell.angle_gamma   90.00
#
_symmetry.space_group_name_H-M   'P 1'
#
loop_
_entity.id
_entity.type
_entity.pdbx_description
1 polymer ?
#
loop_
_entity_poly.entity_id
_entity_poly.type
_entity_poly.pdbx_seq_one_letter_code
_entity_poly.pdbx_strand_id
1 'polypeptide(L)'
;MKMTHKRILMLNYEYPPLGVDYFIDKGSIRNKEYVSKYGLQRLAKGFFDLIVISFWQKFSARPIHVFGGLGLLLGISGAMLGGFMGMERLFFGKSLSDRPLFLLAVLMVIIGVQFVVSGILADIMLKVYYGQNQRKNYLIERVVE
;
A
#
# COMPACT_ATOMS: atom_id res chain seq x y z
N MET A 1 -40.60 -31.63 19.17
CA MET A 1 -40.10 -31.76 17.79
C MET A 1 -40.76 -30.68 16.94
N LYS A 2 -40.05 -29.60 16.61
CA LYS A 2 -40.53 -28.43 15.85
C LYS A 2 -39.89 -28.46 14.46
N MET A 3 -40.69 -28.53 13.42
CA MET A 3 -40.40 -28.26 12.00
C MET A 3 -41.77 -28.33 11.29
N THR A 4 -42.19 -27.52 10.33
CA THR A 4 -41.55 -26.57 9.41
C THR A 4 -42.66 -25.93 8.55
N HIS A 5 -42.29 -24.90 7.79
CA HIS A 5 -42.95 -24.34 6.59
C HIS A 5 -43.56 -22.94 6.74
N LYS A 6 -42.65 -21.99 6.60
CA LYS A 6 -42.83 -20.56 6.39
C LYS A 6 -43.42 -20.32 4.99
N ARG A 7 -44.74 -20.47 4.84
CA ARG A 7 -45.53 -19.88 3.74
C ARG A 7 -45.83 -18.43 4.08
N ILE A 8 -44.99 -17.49 3.66
CA ILE A 8 -45.28 -16.06 3.77
C ILE A 8 -44.78 -15.36 2.49
N LEU A 9 -45.73 -15.08 1.60
CA LEU A 9 -45.80 -13.92 0.69
C LEU A 9 -44.87 -13.89 -0.53
N MET A 10 -45.26 -14.64 -1.57
CA MET A 10 -45.45 -14.00 -2.87
C MET A 10 -46.71 -13.14 -2.72
N LEU A 11 -46.66 -11.82 -2.96
CA LEU A 11 -47.79 -10.95 -3.32
C LEU A 11 -47.32 -9.47 -3.28
N ASN A 12 -46.63 -9.03 -4.33
CA ASN A 12 -46.85 -7.72 -4.97
C ASN A 12 -45.82 -7.51 -6.09
N TYR A 13 -46.13 -8.03 -7.27
CA TYR A 13 -45.56 -7.56 -8.52
C TYR A 13 -46.75 -7.35 -9.45
N GLU A 14 -47.26 -6.12 -9.50
CA GLU A 14 -48.22 -5.71 -10.50
C GLU A 14 -47.59 -5.92 -11.88
N TYR A 15 -48.14 -6.83 -12.67
CA TYR A 15 -47.83 -6.89 -14.09
C TYR A 15 -48.48 -5.68 -14.78
N PRO A 16 -47.74 -4.88 -15.57
CA PRO A 16 -48.33 -3.77 -16.30
C PRO A 16 -49.28 -4.27 -17.40
N PRO A 17 -50.33 -3.52 -17.75
CA PRO A 17 -51.35 -3.94 -18.71
C PRO A 17 -50.76 -4.13 -20.12
N LEU A 18 -51.21 -5.19 -20.80
CA LEU A 18 -50.81 -5.73 -22.12
C LEU A 18 -51.11 -4.80 -23.33
N GLY A 19 -50.86 -3.50 -23.21
CA GLY A 19 -51.15 -2.51 -24.27
C GLY A 19 -50.02 -1.51 -24.53
N VAL A 20 -48.81 -1.75 -24.04
CA VAL A 20 -47.62 -0.96 -24.38
C VAL A 20 -46.84 -1.71 -25.45
N ASP A 21 -46.80 -1.14 -26.66
CA ASP A 21 -45.97 -1.63 -27.75
C ASP A 21 -44.52 -1.75 -27.27
N TYR A 22 -44.03 -2.98 -27.23
CA TYR A 22 -42.62 -3.27 -27.04
C TYR A 22 -41.93 -2.90 -28.36
N PHE A 23 -41.67 -1.60 -28.55
CA PHE A 23 -40.77 -1.11 -29.58
C PHE A 23 -39.37 -1.60 -29.25
N ILE A 24 -39.06 -2.83 -29.69
CA ILE A 24 -37.71 -3.33 -29.76
C ILE A 24 -37.01 -2.49 -30.83
N ASP A 25 -36.24 -1.49 -30.39
CA ASP A 25 -35.32 -0.74 -31.22
C ASP A 25 -34.25 -1.69 -31.81
N LYS A 26 -34.55 -2.30 -32.96
CA LYS A 26 -33.60 -3.06 -33.78
C LYS A 26 -32.74 -2.11 -34.61
N GLY A 27 -32.13 -1.13 -33.95
CA GLY A 27 -31.60 0.07 -34.60
C GLY A 27 -30.18 0.49 -34.25
N SER A 28 -29.35 -0.34 -33.61
CA SER A 28 -27.91 0.01 -33.49
C SER A 28 -27.02 -1.14 -33.05
N ILE A 29 -26.67 -2.03 -33.98
CA ILE A 29 -25.41 -2.78 -33.87
C ILE A 29 -24.34 -1.98 -34.62
N ARG A 30 -24.10 -0.74 -34.18
CA ARG A 30 -22.87 -0.03 -34.57
C ARG A 30 -21.75 -0.62 -33.73
N ASN A 31 -20.68 -1.06 -34.38
CA ASN A 31 -19.43 -1.51 -33.77
C ASN A 31 -19.07 -0.58 -32.61
N LYS A 32 -19.41 -1.00 -31.40
CA LYS A 32 -19.00 -0.32 -30.19
C LYS A 32 -17.60 -0.84 -29.94
N GLU A 33 -16.59 -0.10 -30.42
CA GLU A 33 -15.24 -0.29 -29.92
C GLU A 33 -15.35 -0.35 -28.40
N TYR A 34 -14.90 -1.45 -27.81
CA TYR A 34 -14.83 -1.61 -26.37
C TYR A 34 -13.66 -0.74 -25.90
N VAL A 35 -13.81 0.58 -26.03
CA VAL A 35 -12.88 1.53 -25.45
C VAL A 35 -12.98 1.29 -23.97
N SER A 36 -11.90 0.81 -23.35
CA SER A 36 -11.90 0.47 -21.95
C SER A 36 -12.38 1.70 -21.18
N LYS A 37 -13.60 1.64 -20.65
CA LYS A 37 -14.21 2.69 -19.82
C LYS A 37 -13.58 2.70 -18.41
N TYR A 38 -12.44 2.06 -18.27
CA TYR A 38 -11.60 2.01 -17.10
C TYR A 38 -10.52 3.07 -17.31
N GLY A 39 -10.82 4.31 -16.94
CA GLY A 39 -9.83 5.38 -17.00
C GLY A 39 -8.59 4.99 -16.19
N LEU A 40 -7.40 5.32 -16.72
CA LEU A 40 -6.09 5.15 -16.07
C LEU A 40 -6.08 5.61 -14.61
N GLN A 41 -6.92 6.60 -14.26
CA GLN A 41 -7.11 7.09 -12.90
C GLN A 41 -7.59 6.01 -11.91
N ARG A 42 -8.44 5.05 -12.31
CA ARG A 42 -8.85 3.94 -11.41
C ARG A 42 -7.74 2.93 -11.23
N LEU A 43 -6.96 2.66 -12.27
CA LEU A 43 -5.81 1.76 -12.17
C LEU A 43 -4.72 2.35 -11.27
N ALA A 44 -4.42 3.65 -11.42
CA ALA A 44 -3.50 4.34 -10.53
C ALA A 44 -4.01 4.32 -9.07
N LYS A 45 -5.27 4.71 -8.82
CA LYS A 45 -5.86 4.66 -7.48
C LYS A 45 -5.82 3.25 -6.89
N GLY A 46 -6.22 2.23 -7.65
CA GLY A 46 -6.17 0.84 -7.22
C GLY A 46 -4.76 0.36 -6.94
N PHE A 47 -3.77 0.74 -7.76
CA PHE A 47 -2.36 0.39 -7.53
C PHE A 47 -1.81 1.01 -6.24
N PHE A 48 -2.06 2.30 -6.00
CA PHE A 48 -1.69 2.95 -4.75
C PHE A 48 -2.41 2.31 -3.55
N ASP A 49 -3.69 1.95 -3.70
CA ASP A 49 -4.46 1.28 -2.65
C ASP A 49 -3.89 -0.10 -2.31
N LEU A 50 -3.49 -0.88 -3.32
CA LEU A 50 -2.83 -2.17 -3.13
C LEU A 50 -1.46 -2.03 -2.44
N ILE A 51 -0.69 -0.98 -2.74
CA ILE A 51 0.56 -0.68 -2.02
C ILE A 51 0.26 -0.43 -0.55
N VAL A 52 -0.73 0.41 -0.24
CA VAL A 52 -1.10 0.75 1.14
C VAL A 52 -1.62 -0.46 1.90
N ILE A 53 -2.48 -1.28 1.29
CA ILE A 53 -3.02 -2.49 1.91
C ILE A 53 -1.91 -3.52 2.15
N SER A 54 -1.07 -3.77 1.14
CA SER A 54 0.08 -4.68 1.27
C SER A 54 1.08 -4.17 2.33
N PHE A 55 1.22 -2.85 2.43
CA PHE A 55 2.02 -2.21 3.46
C PHE A 55 1.43 -2.47 4.85
N TRP A 56 0.15 -2.21 5.06
CA TRP A 56 -0.49 -2.47 6.34
C TRP A 56 -0.41 -3.94 6.75
N GLN A 57 -0.65 -4.87 5.82
CA GLN A 57 -0.61 -6.30 6.11
C GLN A 57 0.78 -6.80 6.49
N LYS A 58 1.84 -6.33 5.81
CA LYS A 58 3.20 -6.85 5.99
C LYS A 58 4.03 -6.09 7.02
N PHE A 59 3.75 -4.80 7.24
CA PHE A 59 4.57 -3.89 8.04
C PHE A 59 4.04 -3.66 9.47
N SER A 60 2.80 -4.09 9.76
CA SER A 60 2.20 -3.95 11.10
C SER A 60 2.97 -4.68 12.21
N ALA A 61 3.74 -5.73 11.88
CA ALA A 61 4.44 -6.52 12.89
C ALA A 61 5.89 -6.08 13.17
N ARG A 62 6.69 -5.74 12.14
CA ARG A 62 8.15 -5.47 12.27
C ARG A 62 8.67 -4.52 11.16
N PRO A 63 8.38 -3.21 11.23
CA PRO A 63 8.70 -2.25 10.16
C PRO A 63 10.20 -2.06 9.92
N ILE A 64 11.05 -2.29 10.94
CA ILE A 64 12.51 -2.12 10.84
C ILE A 64 13.16 -3.03 9.80
N HIS A 65 12.64 -4.24 9.55
CA HIS A 65 13.27 -5.19 8.63
C HIS A 65 13.17 -4.74 7.18
N VAL A 66 12.08 -4.06 6.82
CA VAL A 66 11.86 -3.63 5.43
C VAL A 66 12.57 -2.32 5.16
N PHE A 67 12.28 -1.28 5.96
CA PHE A 67 12.87 0.04 5.78
C PHE A 67 14.35 0.06 6.13
N GLY A 68 14.74 -0.63 7.21
CA GLY A 68 16.15 -0.80 7.57
C GLY A 68 16.90 -1.62 6.53
N GLY A 69 16.34 -2.74 6.06
CA GLY A 69 16.96 -3.58 5.03
C GLY A 69 17.16 -2.84 3.70
N LEU A 70 16.12 -2.17 3.19
CA LEU A 70 16.20 -1.34 1.98
C LEU A 70 17.18 -0.18 2.16
N GLY A 71 17.09 0.54 3.28
CA GLY A 71 17.98 1.66 3.56
C GLY A 71 19.45 1.26 3.62
N LEU A 72 19.74 0.09 4.20
CA LEU A 72 21.10 -0.45 4.30
C LEU A 72 21.62 -0.91 2.93
N LEU A 73 20.78 -1.53 2.10
CA LEU A 73 21.13 -1.87 0.71
C LEU A 73 21.42 -0.62 -0.14
N LEU A 74 20.57 0.40 -0.06
CA LEU A 74 20.78 1.69 -0.74
C LEU A 74 22.02 2.42 -0.21
N GLY A 75 22.22 2.43 1.10
CA GLY A 75 23.37 3.06 1.73
C GLY A 75 24.69 2.39 1.33
N ILE A 76 24.75 1.06 1.36
CA ILE A 76 25.94 0.30 0.94
C ILE A 76 26.21 0.50 -0.56
N SER A 77 25.19 0.39 -1.41
CA SER A 77 25.39 0.58 -2.86
C SER A 77 25.83 2.01 -3.20
N GLY A 78 25.24 3.02 -2.56
CA GLY A 78 25.68 4.41 -2.68
C GLY A 78 27.11 4.63 -2.17
N ALA A 79 27.47 4.02 -1.03
CA ALA A 79 28.81 4.11 -0.47
C ALA A 79 29.86 3.39 -1.34
N MET A 80 29.51 2.24 -1.94
CA MET A 80 30.37 1.54 -2.89
C MET A 80 30.60 2.36 -4.16
N LEU A 81 29.55 2.95 -4.72
CA LEU A 81 29.64 3.85 -5.87
C LEU A 81 30.49 5.09 -5.57
N GLY A 82 30.20 5.77 -4.45
CA GLY A 82 30.93 6.94 -4.01
C GLY A 82 32.38 6.64 -3.67
N GLY A 83 32.63 5.50 -3.00
CA GLY A 83 33.97 5.02 -2.66
C GLY A 83 34.79 4.65 -3.89
N PHE A 84 34.19 3.98 -4.88
CA PHE A 84 34.83 3.69 -6.16
C PHE A 84 35.28 4.98 -6.87
N MET A 85 34.39 5.97 -6.96
CA MET A 85 34.73 7.27 -7.56
C MET A 85 35.74 8.06 -6.72
N GLY A 86 35.65 7.97 -5.39
CA GLY A 86 36.63 8.56 -4.48
C GLY A 86 38.03 7.96 -4.65
N MET A 87 38.14 6.66 -4.87
CA MET A 87 39.40 6.01 -5.22
C MET A 87 39.91 6.49 -6.59
N GLU A 88 39.04 6.60 -7.60
CA GLU A 88 39.43 7.19 -8.89
C GLU A 88 39.99 8.61 -8.74
N ARG A 89 39.43 9.42 -7.82
CA ARG A 89 39.95 10.76 -7.52
C ARG A 89 41.35 10.72 -6.94
N LEU A 90 41.54 9.89 -5.92
CA LEU A 90 42.79 9.84 -5.15
C LEU A 90 43.95 9.30 -5.98
N PHE A 91 43.72 8.28 -6.80
CA PHE A 91 44.79 7.61 -7.55
C PHE A 91 44.96 8.13 -8.98
N PHE A 92 43.89 8.56 -9.65
CA PHE A 92 43.93 8.97 -11.06
C PHE A 92 43.69 10.46 -11.27
N GLY A 93 43.49 11.24 -10.21
CA GLY A 93 43.31 12.70 -10.29
C GLY A 93 42.05 13.14 -11.05
N LYS A 94 41.11 12.24 -11.33
CA LYS A 94 39.86 12.54 -12.07
C LYS A 94 38.96 13.48 -11.28
N SER A 95 38.37 14.50 -11.91
CA SER A 95 37.39 15.39 -11.27
C SER A 95 36.11 14.63 -10.88
N LEU A 96 35.59 14.90 -9.68
CA LEU A 96 34.32 14.31 -9.16
C LEU A 96 33.10 15.16 -9.50
N SER A 97 33.27 16.49 -9.53
CA SER A 97 32.15 17.44 -9.63
C SER A 97 31.42 17.40 -10.96
N ASP A 98 32.10 17.00 -12.04
CA ASP A 98 31.52 17.00 -13.39
C ASP A 98 30.67 15.75 -13.68
N ARG A 99 30.59 14.81 -12.73
CA ARG A 99 29.92 13.52 -12.94
C ARG A 99 28.61 13.45 -12.17
N PRO A 100 27.43 13.44 -12.84
CA PRO A 100 26.14 13.31 -12.17
C PRO A 100 26.01 12.00 -11.37
N LEU A 101 26.80 10.98 -11.72
CA LEU A 101 26.88 9.72 -10.97
C LEU A 101 27.40 9.92 -9.54
N PHE A 102 28.29 10.89 -9.29
CA PHE A 102 28.78 11.15 -7.94
C PHE A 102 27.68 11.74 -7.05
N LEU A 103 26.89 12.68 -7.60
CA LEU A 103 25.72 13.22 -6.92
C LEU A 103 24.69 12.11 -6.62
N LEU A 104 24.46 11.20 -7.57
CA LEU A 104 23.58 10.06 -7.37
C LEU A 104 24.08 9.15 -6.23
N ALA A 105 25.39 8.90 -6.15
CA ALA A 105 25.98 8.09 -5.09
C ALA A 105 25.74 8.72 -3.70
N VAL A 106 25.99 10.03 -3.57
CA VAL A 106 25.72 10.78 -2.32
C VAL A 106 24.23 10.75 -1.98
N LEU A 107 23.36 10.96 -2.97
CA LEU A 107 21.91 10.95 -2.80
C LEU A 107 21.40 9.56 -2.36
N MET A 108 21.94 8.47 -2.91
CA MET A 108 21.63 7.11 -2.47
C MET A 108 22.03 6.88 -1.01
N VAL A 109 23.18 7.40 -0.57
CA VAL A 109 23.59 7.30 0.84
C VAL A 109 22.64 8.08 1.74
N ILE A 110 22.29 9.32 1.38
CA ILE A 110 21.37 10.15 2.16
C ILE A 110 20.00 9.47 2.29
N ILE A 111 19.44 9.00 1.16
CA ILE A 111 18.17 8.28 1.15
C ILE A 111 18.29 6.99 1.96
N GLY A 112 19.38 6.23 1.81
CA GLY A 112 19.62 5.02 2.58
C GLY A 112 19.55 5.26 4.08
N VAL A 113 20.25 6.28 4.57
CA VAL A 113 20.22 6.68 6.00
C VAL A 113 18.80 7.11 6.42
N GLN A 114 18.10 7.91 5.61
CA GLN A 114 16.71 8.31 5.89
C GLN A 114 15.76 7.10 6.03
N PHE A 115 15.93 6.07 5.20
CA PHE A 115 15.16 4.83 5.28
C PHE A 115 15.45 4.06 6.56
N VAL A 116 16.72 3.95 6.97
CA VAL A 116 17.10 3.30 8.25
C VAL A 116 16.46 4.04 9.43
N VAL A 117 16.59 5.36 9.47
CA VAL A 117 16.02 6.21 10.53
C VAL A 117 14.49 6.08 10.56
N SER A 118 13.83 6.11 9.39
CA SER A 118 12.39 5.92 9.27
C SER A 118 11.94 4.55 9.77
N GLY A 119 12.71 3.49 9.49
CA GLY A 119 12.45 2.14 9.98
C GLY A 119 12.51 2.02 11.51
N ILE A 120 13.48 2.68 12.14
CA ILE A 120 13.61 2.75 13.60
C ILE A 120 12.46 3.56 14.20
N LEU A 121 12.15 4.73 13.63
CA LEU A 121 11.02 5.56 14.04
C LEU A 121 9.69 4.80 13.99
N ALA A 122 9.45 4.06 12.91
CA ALA A 122 8.26 3.23 12.77
C ALA A 122 8.19 2.14 13.86
N ASP A 123 9.31 1.48 14.18
CA ASP A 123 9.37 0.46 15.24
C ASP A 123 9.09 1.05 16.63
N ILE A 124 9.63 2.25 16.91
CA ILE A 124 9.34 3.00 18.15
C ILE A 124 7.87 3.40 18.21
N MET A 125 7.32 3.97 17.14
CA MET A 125 5.91 4.36 17.07
C MET A 125 4.98 3.16 17.31
N LEU A 126 5.30 2.00 16.74
CA LEU A 126 4.56 0.77 16.94
C LEU A 126 4.57 0.32 18.41
N LYS A 127 5.75 0.34 19.04
CA LYS A 127 5.91 0.00 20.47
C LYS A 127 5.19 1.00 21.38
N VAL A 128 5.20 2.28 21.06
CA VAL A 128 4.43 3.29 21.79
C VAL A 128 2.93 3.05 21.62
N TYR A 129 2.45 2.84 20.40
CA TYR A 129 1.04 2.62 20.10
C TYR A 129 0.48 1.40 20.84
N TYR A 130 1.17 0.25 20.79
CA TYR A 130 0.72 -0.96 21.48
C TYR A 130 1.08 -0.97 22.99
N GLY A 131 2.19 -0.36 23.38
CA GLY A 131 2.63 -0.28 24.78
C GLY A 131 1.75 0.61 25.66
N GLN A 132 1.06 1.59 25.07
CA GLN A 132 0.05 2.40 25.74
C GLN A 132 -1.27 1.62 25.97
N ASN A 133 -1.46 0.49 25.29
CA ASN A 133 -2.67 -0.32 25.39
C ASN A 133 -2.62 -1.35 26.54
N GLN A 134 -1.81 -1.12 27.58
CA GLN A 134 -1.89 -1.83 28.87
C GLN A 134 -3.17 -1.49 29.66
N ARG A 135 -4.31 -1.38 28.98
CA ARG A 135 -5.62 -1.55 29.58
C ARG A 135 -5.70 -3.01 29.98
N LYS A 136 -5.36 -3.32 31.23
CA LYS A 136 -5.78 -4.55 31.89
C LYS A 136 -7.28 -4.70 31.64
N ASN A 137 -7.66 -5.66 30.80
CA ASN A 137 -9.06 -5.92 30.46
C ASN A 137 -9.72 -6.75 31.57
N TYR A 138 -9.49 -6.35 32.82
CA TYR A 138 -10.02 -6.98 34.01
C TYR A 138 -10.63 -5.87 34.86
N LEU A 139 -11.94 -5.93 35.04
CA LEU A 139 -12.64 -5.13 36.02
C LEU A 139 -12.44 -5.85 37.36
N ILE A 140 -11.75 -5.21 38.31
CA ILE A 140 -11.60 -5.76 39.66
C ILE A 140 -12.94 -5.53 40.35
N GLU A 141 -13.80 -6.55 40.37
CA GLU A 141 -15.17 -6.43 40.90
C GLU A 141 -15.21 -6.45 42.43
N ARG A 142 -14.31 -7.20 43.08
CA ARG A 142 -14.13 -7.12 44.53
C ARG A 142 -12.81 -7.74 44.99
N VAL A 143 -12.15 -7.06 45.91
CA VAL A 143 -11.06 -7.63 46.73
C VAL A 143 -11.70 -8.18 48.00
N VAL A 144 -11.47 -9.45 48.30
CA VAL A 144 -11.90 -10.10 49.55
C VAL A 144 -10.65 -10.21 50.42
N GLU A 145 -10.70 -9.59 51.59
CA GLU A 145 -9.68 -9.63 52.64
C GLU A 145 -10.00 -10.74 53.64
#